data_AF-M0NGP0-F1
#
_entry.id   AF-M0NGP0-F1
#
_cell.length_a   1.000
_cell.length_b   1.000
_cell.length_c   1.000
_cell.angle_alpha   90.00
_cell.angle_beta   90.00
_cell.angle_gamma   90.00
#
_symmetry.space_group_name_H-M   'P 1'
#
loop_
_entity.id
_entity.type
_entity.pdbx_description
1 polymer ?
#
loop_
_entity_poly.entity_id
_entity_poly.type
_entity_poly.pdbx_seq_one_letter_code
_entity_poly.pdbx_strand_id
1 'polypeptide(L)'
;GGLGLVTRDNPLLKGVSCYRSLDRFATRPINGLIDTKRFDVLYAVNNCSLPTSQSEIAARAETSDKTAEKYLSEFQNHGIIKTYRENVEPTAGGKMLLDVLLEAFTEIPIAKDNCVELTRTKTPLTILSSLRREPQTAEDIQRRTSVSATEQTIKRRLKQFDKPDLDLADEEGHSYRLTDTGKEVLLAYHDVTIAIEQIIEKAEWFQRLPLENATVPVKELADATVVASDTASPSNVLGAALKLCDLRVSRFRCICSIYNPVLFFAYQTMLDFGVEAEAVLDWGAFVKSDQYTANVRAKYEHYQPLYLKDSHTLGVGIYDERKVAVGAYNEQGEGKHIAMIVSENPNIIEWAEDIYGSYRDMADCPEENPPDIDGGFDGRHW
;
A
#
# COMPACT_ATOMS: atom_id res chain seq x y z
N GLY A 1 -6.92 -34.01 37.57
CA GLY A 1 -7.78 -32.81 37.66
C GLY A 1 -6.90 -31.68 38.15
N GLY A 2 -6.74 -30.56 37.47
CA GLY A 2 -7.64 -29.90 36.54
C GLY A 2 -7.77 -28.47 37.05
N LEU A 3 -7.20 -27.51 36.32
CA LEU A 3 -7.58 -26.10 36.30
C LEU A 3 -6.71 -25.40 35.24
N GLY A 4 -7.23 -25.40 34.02
CA GLY A 4 -6.74 -24.56 32.94
C GLY A 4 -7.20 -23.12 33.13
N LEU A 5 -6.28 -22.18 32.96
CA LEU A 5 -6.57 -20.77 32.79
C LEU A 5 -6.61 -20.50 31.29
N VAL A 6 -7.83 -20.51 30.75
CA VAL A 6 -8.15 -20.03 29.41
C VAL A 6 -8.13 -18.51 29.47
N THR A 7 -7.11 -17.88 28.87
CA THR A 7 -7.17 -16.47 28.49
C THR A 7 -8.17 -16.35 27.36
N ARG A 8 -9.39 -15.93 27.68
CA ARG A 8 -10.40 -15.56 26.68
C ARG A 8 -9.95 -14.29 25.98
N ASP A 9 -9.67 -14.41 24.69
CA ASP A 9 -9.74 -13.32 23.72
C ASP A 9 -11.06 -12.57 23.89
N ASN A 10 -10.96 -11.28 24.22
CA ASN A 10 -12.11 -10.40 24.39
C ASN A 10 -12.14 -9.41 23.21
N PRO A 11 -13.01 -9.61 22.20
CA PRO A 11 -13.06 -8.77 20.99
C PRO A 11 -13.47 -7.32 21.27
N LEU A 12 -13.97 -7.00 22.46
CA LEU A 12 -14.42 -5.65 22.84
C LEU A 12 -13.28 -4.67 23.13
N LEU A 13 -12.05 -5.14 23.38
CA LEU A 13 -10.91 -4.26 23.70
C LEU A 13 -10.12 -3.80 22.47
N LYS A 14 -10.21 -4.51 21.32
CA LYS A 14 -9.64 -4.02 20.03
C LYS A 14 -10.37 -2.77 19.52
N GLY A 15 -11.65 -2.60 19.87
CA GLY A 15 -12.41 -1.40 19.51
C GLY A 15 -11.86 -0.13 20.17
N VAL A 16 -11.59 -0.15 21.48
CA VAL A 16 -11.30 1.05 22.31
C VAL A 16 -10.06 1.82 21.84
N SER A 17 -9.04 1.14 21.31
CA SER A 17 -7.84 1.79 20.76
C SER A 17 -8.11 2.50 19.42
N CYS A 18 -8.95 1.89 18.56
CA CYS A 18 -9.36 2.49 17.29
C CYS A 18 -10.15 3.79 17.52
N TYR A 19 -11.01 3.84 18.55
CA TYR A 19 -11.92 4.97 18.80
C TYR A 19 -11.24 6.30 19.18
N ARG A 20 -10.05 6.29 19.80
CA ARG A 20 -9.31 7.53 20.13
C ARG A 20 -8.60 8.16 18.93
N SER A 21 -8.35 7.36 17.90
CA SER A 21 -7.71 7.80 16.66
C SER A 21 -8.66 8.73 15.88
N LEU A 22 -9.94 8.35 15.81
CA LEU A 22 -10.99 8.93 14.95
C LEU A 22 -11.27 10.44 15.11
N ASP A 23 -10.96 11.03 16.26
CA ASP A 23 -11.18 12.45 16.54
C ASP A 23 -10.10 13.39 15.97
N ARG A 24 -8.93 12.87 15.56
CA ARG A 24 -7.86 13.67 14.95
C ARG A 24 -7.93 13.70 13.41
N PHE A 25 -8.79 12.91 12.78
CA PHE A 25 -8.84 12.74 11.32
C PHE A 25 -9.67 13.80 10.61
N ALA A 26 -9.28 15.07 10.75
CA ALA A 26 -9.89 16.15 9.98
C ALA A 26 -9.53 16.08 8.46
N THR A 27 -9.94 15.02 7.77
CA THR A 27 -10.49 14.98 6.39
C THR A 27 -9.68 15.68 5.29
N ARG A 28 -8.36 15.86 5.45
CA ARG A 28 -7.52 16.51 4.44
C ARG A 28 -7.25 15.64 3.20
N PRO A 29 -7.03 14.32 3.28
CA PRO A 29 -6.67 13.52 2.11
C PRO A 29 -7.84 13.26 1.15
N ILE A 30 -8.99 12.81 1.69
CA ILE A 30 -10.16 12.38 0.87
C ILE A 30 -10.69 13.50 -0.01
N ASN A 31 -10.93 14.68 0.56
CA ASN A 31 -11.64 15.75 -0.13
C ASN A 31 -10.84 16.36 -1.30
N GLY A 32 -9.53 16.14 -1.33
CA GLY A 32 -8.66 16.54 -2.44
C GLY A 32 -8.59 15.52 -3.56
N LEU A 33 -8.91 14.25 -3.28
CA LEU A 33 -8.65 13.12 -4.19
C LEU A 33 -9.92 12.42 -4.70
N ILE A 34 -11.06 12.56 -4.01
CA ILE A 34 -12.26 11.79 -4.31
C ILE A 34 -13.47 12.70 -4.53
N ASP A 35 -13.79 12.90 -5.80
CA ASP A 35 -15.11 13.31 -6.28
C ASP A 35 -15.47 12.46 -7.51
N THR A 36 -16.67 12.65 -8.09
CA THR A 36 -17.16 11.80 -9.19
C THR A 36 -16.21 11.83 -10.37
N LYS A 37 -15.76 13.02 -10.76
CA LYS A 37 -14.94 13.21 -11.95
C LYS A 37 -13.49 12.80 -11.71
N ARG A 38 -12.95 12.97 -10.50
CA ARG A 38 -11.64 12.43 -10.12
C ARG A 38 -11.64 10.91 -10.11
N PHE A 39 -12.69 10.29 -9.57
CA PHE A 39 -12.85 8.85 -9.62
C PHE A 39 -12.90 8.36 -11.07
N ASP A 40 -13.70 8.99 -11.94
CA ASP A 40 -13.79 8.58 -13.35
C ASP A 40 -12.44 8.69 -14.08
N VAL A 41 -11.65 9.74 -13.79
CA VAL A 41 -10.29 9.89 -14.32
C VAL A 41 -9.34 8.83 -13.77
N LEU A 42 -9.37 8.56 -12.45
CA LEU A 42 -8.55 7.50 -11.84
C LEU A 42 -8.91 6.12 -12.41
N TYR A 43 -10.20 5.85 -12.59
CA TYR A 43 -10.71 4.63 -13.20
C TYR A 43 -10.22 4.51 -14.65
N ALA A 44 -10.29 5.59 -15.43
CA ALA A 44 -9.81 5.61 -16.80
C ALA A 44 -8.30 5.32 -16.89
N VAL A 45 -7.47 5.98 -16.08
CA VAL A 45 -6.01 5.77 -16.07
C VAL A 45 -5.64 4.31 -15.82
N ASN A 46 -6.31 3.64 -14.87
CA ASN A 46 -6.00 2.26 -14.50
C ASN A 46 -6.54 1.21 -15.49
N ASN A 47 -7.49 1.58 -16.36
CA ASN A 47 -8.17 0.66 -17.28
C ASN A 47 -7.89 0.94 -18.77
N CYS A 48 -7.10 1.98 -19.09
CA CYS A 48 -6.62 2.21 -20.44
C CYS A 48 -5.39 1.33 -20.75
N SER A 49 -5.20 1.02 -22.04
CA SER A 49 -4.01 0.28 -22.49
C SER A 49 -2.78 1.18 -22.42
N LEU A 50 -1.71 0.70 -21.80
CA LEU A 50 -0.46 1.45 -21.66
C LEU A 50 0.41 1.34 -22.92
N PRO A 51 1.14 2.41 -23.29
CA PRO A 51 1.07 3.76 -22.73
C PRO A 51 -0.21 4.51 -23.14
N THR A 52 -0.77 5.36 -22.27
CA THR A 52 -2.01 6.11 -22.53
C THR A 52 -1.77 7.63 -22.52
N SER A 53 -2.38 8.36 -23.45
CA SER A 53 -2.34 9.83 -23.48
C SER A 53 -3.41 10.49 -22.59
N GLN A 54 -3.19 11.75 -22.21
CA GLN A 54 -4.18 12.54 -21.49
C GLN A 54 -5.53 12.64 -22.23
N SER A 55 -5.52 12.82 -23.56
CA SER A 55 -6.76 12.95 -24.34
C SER A 55 -7.57 11.66 -24.36
N GLU A 56 -6.92 10.50 -24.38
CA GLU A 56 -7.60 9.20 -24.28
C GLU A 56 -8.23 9.00 -22.89
N ILE A 57 -7.52 9.41 -21.83
CA ILE A 57 -8.07 9.40 -20.47
C ILE A 57 -9.28 10.33 -20.37
N ALA A 58 -9.20 11.55 -20.92
CA ALA A 58 -10.28 12.52 -20.89
C ALA A 58 -11.53 12.00 -21.64
N ALA A 59 -11.32 11.40 -22.81
CA ALA A 59 -12.38 10.77 -23.59
C ALA A 59 -13.02 9.60 -22.82
N ARG A 60 -12.21 8.74 -22.20
CA ARG A 60 -12.69 7.58 -21.44
C ARG A 60 -13.44 7.96 -20.16
N ALA A 61 -13.01 9.03 -19.49
CA ALA A 61 -13.63 9.57 -18.28
C ALA A 61 -14.80 10.54 -18.57
N GLU A 62 -15.17 10.72 -19.84
CA GLU A 62 -16.22 11.65 -20.29
C GLU A 62 -16.08 13.04 -19.66
N THR A 63 -14.88 13.61 -19.81
CA THR A 63 -14.51 14.92 -19.26
C THR A 63 -13.70 15.73 -20.27
N SER A 64 -13.50 17.02 -19.99
CA SER A 64 -12.67 17.86 -20.85
C SER A 64 -11.19 17.60 -20.63
N ASP A 65 -10.36 17.80 -21.66
CA ASP A 65 -8.89 17.67 -21.55
C ASP A 65 -8.34 18.53 -20.40
N LYS A 66 -8.84 19.77 -20.26
CA LYS A 66 -8.44 20.69 -19.18
C LYS A 66 -8.79 20.15 -17.79
N THR A 67 -9.92 19.45 -17.67
CA THR A 67 -10.33 18.84 -16.40
C THR A 67 -9.47 17.61 -16.10
N ALA A 68 -9.21 16.77 -17.10
CA ALA A 68 -8.31 15.63 -16.97
C ALA A 68 -6.90 16.09 -16.59
N GLU A 69 -6.33 17.08 -17.27
CA GLU A 69 -5.01 17.67 -16.97
C GLU A 69 -4.89 18.06 -15.50
N LYS A 70 -5.90 18.77 -14.98
CA LYS A 70 -5.92 19.22 -13.59
C LYS A 70 -5.88 18.03 -12.63
N TYR A 71 -6.72 17.03 -12.84
CA TYR A 71 -6.80 15.88 -11.93
C TYR A 71 -5.59 14.98 -12.04
N LEU A 72 -5.05 14.77 -13.25
CA LEU A 72 -3.80 14.04 -13.46
C LEU A 72 -2.63 14.75 -12.76
N SER A 73 -2.55 16.08 -12.85
CA SER A 73 -1.54 16.86 -12.12
C SER A 73 -1.66 16.68 -10.60
N GLU A 74 -2.88 16.67 -10.06
CA GLU A 74 -3.13 16.39 -8.64
C GLU A 74 -2.70 14.95 -8.26
N PHE A 75 -3.07 13.96 -9.07
CA PHE A 75 -2.64 12.57 -8.87
C PHE A 75 -1.12 12.38 -8.95
N GLN A 76 -0.45 13.07 -9.86
CA GLN A 76 0.99 13.03 -9.99
C GLN A 76 1.67 13.61 -8.75
N ASN A 77 1.16 14.73 -8.21
CA ASN A 77 1.67 15.33 -6.97
C ASN A 77 1.53 14.40 -5.74
N HIS A 78 0.59 13.47 -5.79
CA HIS A 78 0.36 12.47 -4.76
C HIS A 78 1.00 11.11 -5.06
N GLY A 79 1.74 10.97 -6.17
CA GLY A 79 2.40 9.73 -6.57
C GLY A 79 1.45 8.60 -6.97
N ILE A 80 0.21 8.94 -7.36
CA ILE A 80 -0.84 8.02 -7.82
C ILE A 80 -0.62 7.62 -9.29
N ILE A 81 -0.03 8.52 -10.07
CA ILE A 81 0.34 8.30 -11.47
C ILE A 81 1.77 8.76 -11.70
N LYS A 82 2.36 8.31 -12.81
CA LYS A 82 3.59 8.84 -13.37
C LYS A 82 3.33 9.32 -14.79
N THR A 83 3.99 10.41 -15.15
CA THR A 83 3.91 11.00 -16.48
C THR A 83 5.29 10.93 -17.11
N TYR A 84 5.41 10.27 -18.27
CA TYR A 84 6.63 10.21 -19.05
C TYR A 84 6.37 10.73 -20.46
N ARG A 85 7.01 11.86 -20.79
CA ARG A 85 6.73 12.65 -22.00
C ARG A 85 5.26 13.06 -22.03
N GLU A 86 4.45 12.43 -22.88
CA GLU A 86 3.01 12.68 -23.03
C GLU A 86 2.15 11.50 -22.54
N ASN A 87 2.80 10.43 -22.07
CA ASN A 87 2.14 9.23 -21.61
C ASN A 87 1.94 9.27 -20.10
N VAL A 88 0.79 8.76 -19.69
CA VAL A 88 0.36 8.62 -18.30
C VAL A 88 0.24 7.15 -17.98
N GLU A 89 0.81 6.74 -16.85
CA GLU A 89 0.73 5.38 -16.33
C GLU A 89 0.32 5.40 -14.86
N PRO A 90 -0.50 4.45 -14.38
CA PRO A 90 -0.76 4.30 -12.96
C PRO A 90 0.50 3.84 -12.22
N THR A 91 0.62 4.24 -10.97
CA THR A 91 1.57 3.63 -10.02
C THR A 91 0.86 2.51 -9.25
N ALA A 92 1.59 1.69 -8.48
CA ALA A 92 0.94 0.73 -7.60
C ALA A 92 0.02 1.43 -6.58
N GLY A 93 0.40 2.64 -6.14
CA GLY A 93 -0.44 3.48 -5.27
C GLY A 93 -1.75 3.90 -5.96
N GLY A 94 -1.72 4.24 -7.25
CA GLY A 94 -2.92 4.56 -8.00
C GLY A 94 -3.84 3.37 -8.25
N LYS A 95 -3.27 2.19 -8.49
CA LYS A 95 -4.03 0.94 -8.56
C LYS A 95 -4.67 0.59 -7.23
N MET A 96 -3.89 0.59 -6.15
CA MET A 96 -4.41 0.33 -4.80
C MET A 96 -5.49 1.32 -4.38
N LEU A 97 -5.33 2.61 -4.73
CA LEU A 97 -6.35 3.61 -4.45
C LEU A 97 -7.67 3.28 -5.17
N LEU A 98 -7.59 2.88 -6.43
CA LEU A 98 -8.78 2.50 -7.18
C LEU A 98 -9.46 1.27 -6.55
N ASP A 99 -8.69 0.24 -6.20
CA ASP A 99 -9.20 -1.00 -5.62
C ASP A 99 -9.91 -0.73 -4.29
N VAL A 100 -9.30 0.07 -3.40
CA VAL A 100 -9.92 0.48 -2.12
C VAL A 100 -11.22 1.23 -2.33
N LEU A 101 -11.32 2.08 -3.36
CA LEU A 101 -12.55 2.81 -3.65
C LEU A 101 -13.64 1.91 -4.22
N LEU A 102 -13.28 0.97 -5.09
CA LEU A 102 -14.21 -0.01 -5.66
C LEU A 102 -14.75 -0.95 -4.58
N GLU A 103 -13.89 -1.42 -3.67
CA GLU A 103 -14.27 -2.23 -2.52
C GLU A 103 -15.26 -1.46 -1.63
N ALA A 104 -14.91 -0.22 -1.25
CA ALA A 104 -15.80 0.62 -0.45
C ALA A 104 -17.15 0.87 -1.12
N PHE A 105 -17.20 1.11 -2.43
CA PHE A 105 -18.48 1.27 -3.15
C PHE A 105 -19.30 -0.01 -3.27
N THR A 106 -18.67 -1.18 -3.10
CA THR A 106 -19.36 -2.47 -3.13
C THR A 106 -19.90 -2.84 -1.75
N GLU A 107 -19.18 -2.47 -0.69
CA GLU A 107 -19.55 -2.79 0.69
C GLU A 107 -20.60 -1.82 1.28
N ILE A 108 -20.62 -0.57 0.82
CA ILE A 108 -21.53 0.45 1.38
C ILE A 108 -22.96 0.25 0.81
N PRO A 109 -24.00 0.19 1.67
CA PRO A 109 -25.39 -0.02 1.25
C PRO A 109 -26.08 1.23 0.68
N ILE A 110 -25.35 2.15 0.05
CA ILE A 110 -25.91 3.34 -0.63
C ILE A 110 -25.35 3.43 -2.05
N ALA A 111 -26.07 4.11 -2.94
CA ALA A 111 -25.62 4.29 -4.32
C ALA A 111 -24.25 5.00 -4.39
N LYS A 112 -23.42 4.60 -5.37
CA LYS A 112 -22.10 5.22 -5.63
C LYS A 112 -22.13 6.75 -5.66
N ASP A 113 -23.12 7.34 -6.33
CA ASP A 113 -23.24 8.80 -6.43
C ASP A 113 -23.47 9.46 -5.06
N ASN A 114 -24.21 8.78 -4.18
CA ASN A 114 -24.43 9.22 -2.80
C ASN A 114 -23.14 9.12 -1.98
N CYS A 115 -22.38 8.04 -2.11
CA CYS A 115 -21.05 7.93 -1.52
C CYS A 115 -20.17 9.11 -1.95
N VAL A 116 -20.07 9.34 -3.26
CA VAL A 116 -19.22 10.41 -3.78
C VAL A 116 -19.68 11.80 -3.33
N GLU A 117 -20.98 12.03 -3.14
CA GLU A 117 -21.47 13.31 -2.59
C GLU A 117 -20.95 13.57 -1.16
N LEU A 118 -20.84 12.53 -0.33
CA LEU A 118 -20.38 12.65 1.06
C LEU A 118 -18.93 13.16 1.17
N THR A 119 -18.09 12.89 0.16
CA THR A 119 -16.66 13.29 0.14
C THR A 119 -16.40 14.67 -0.48
N ARG A 120 -17.40 15.28 -1.14
CA ARG A 120 -17.20 16.57 -1.83
C ARG A 120 -16.81 17.71 -0.90
N THR A 121 -17.24 17.64 0.37
CA THR A 121 -16.93 18.65 1.39
C THR A 121 -16.69 17.98 2.73
N LYS A 122 -16.08 18.67 3.69
CA LYS A 122 -15.83 18.10 5.02
C LYS A 122 -17.13 17.92 5.81
N THR A 123 -18.16 18.68 5.48
CA THR A 123 -19.37 18.83 6.31
C THR A 123 -20.12 17.53 6.53
N PRO A 124 -20.46 16.70 5.52
CA PRO A 124 -21.26 15.50 5.71
C PRO A 124 -20.61 14.48 6.64
N LEU A 125 -19.36 14.10 6.37
CA LEU A 125 -18.61 13.14 7.19
C LEU A 125 -18.35 13.67 8.59
N THR A 126 -18.09 14.98 8.76
CA THR A 126 -17.93 15.56 10.11
C THR A 126 -19.23 15.52 10.92
N ILE A 127 -20.39 15.73 10.29
CA ILE A 127 -21.69 15.59 10.97
C ILE A 127 -21.90 14.12 11.40
N LEU A 128 -21.71 13.16 10.49
CA LEU A 128 -21.87 11.73 10.79
C LEU A 128 -20.90 11.27 11.88
N SER A 129 -19.64 11.69 11.83
CA SER A 129 -18.65 11.44 12.88
C SER A 129 -19.06 11.98 14.24
N SER A 130 -19.70 13.15 14.30
CA SER A 130 -20.19 13.73 15.55
C SER A 130 -21.30 12.88 16.17
N LEU A 131 -22.23 12.38 15.35
CA LEU A 131 -23.35 11.52 15.75
C LEU A 131 -22.95 10.12 16.20
N ARG A 132 -21.72 9.68 15.89
CA ARG A 132 -21.24 8.34 16.26
C ARG A 132 -21.19 8.11 17.77
N ARG A 133 -20.92 9.16 18.55
CA ARG A 133 -20.67 9.02 20.00
C ARG A 133 -21.96 8.87 20.79
N GLU A 134 -22.93 9.71 20.49
CA GLU A 134 -24.20 9.84 21.20
C GLU A 134 -25.20 10.58 20.30
N PRO A 135 -26.52 10.45 20.55
CA PRO A 135 -27.51 11.29 19.90
C PRO A 135 -27.28 12.78 20.21
N GLN A 136 -27.43 13.66 19.22
CA GLN A 136 -27.14 15.10 19.38
C GLN A 136 -28.16 16.00 18.69
N THR A 137 -28.39 17.19 19.23
CA THR A 137 -29.17 18.22 18.55
C THR A 137 -28.34 18.88 17.43
N ALA A 138 -29.00 19.54 16.48
CA ALA A 138 -28.28 20.30 15.44
C ALA A 138 -27.40 21.42 16.02
N GLU A 139 -27.80 22.02 17.14
CA GLU A 139 -27.00 23.03 17.86
C GLU A 139 -25.74 22.42 18.48
N ASP A 140 -25.86 21.24 19.11
CA ASP A 140 -24.72 20.54 19.69
C ASP A 140 -23.70 20.14 18.62
N ILE A 141 -24.18 19.64 17.48
CA ILE A 141 -23.33 19.30 16.33
C ILE A 141 -22.62 20.57 15.83
N GLN A 142 -23.32 21.71 15.71
CA GLN A 142 -22.69 22.96 15.29
C GLN A 142 -21.60 23.41 16.28
N ARG A 143 -21.85 23.32 17.59
CA ARG A 143 -20.90 23.72 18.62
C ARG A 143 -19.67 22.83 18.67
N ARG A 144 -19.83 21.52 18.42
CA ARG A 144 -18.76 20.52 18.55
C ARG A 144 -17.97 20.33 17.26
N THR A 145 -18.59 20.53 16.11
CA THR A 145 -17.91 20.36 14.83
C THR A 145 -17.15 21.64 14.47
N SER A 146 -15.87 21.50 14.10
CA SER A 146 -15.05 22.65 13.64
C SER A 146 -15.42 23.12 12.22
N VAL A 147 -16.61 22.79 11.75
CA VAL A 147 -17.07 23.14 10.41
C VAL A 147 -17.69 24.53 10.47
N SER A 148 -17.28 25.43 9.58
CA SER A 148 -17.88 26.77 9.42
C SER A 148 -19.32 26.74 8.89
N ALA A 149 -20.06 25.66 9.10
CA ALA A 149 -21.43 25.46 8.64
C ALA A 149 -22.41 26.15 9.59
N THR A 150 -23.45 26.76 9.01
CA THR A 150 -24.56 27.30 9.78
C THR A 150 -25.46 26.17 10.30
N GLU A 151 -26.15 26.39 11.42
CA GLU A 151 -27.17 25.47 11.95
C GLU A 151 -28.19 25.04 10.88
N GLN A 152 -28.61 25.97 10.02
CA GLN A 152 -29.51 25.70 8.90
C GLN A 152 -28.90 24.73 7.87
N THR A 153 -27.58 24.82 7.63
CA THR A 153 -26.86 23.89 6.75
C THR A 153 -26.81 22.50 7.37
N ILE A 154 -26.56 22.41 8.68
CA ILE A 154 -26.54 21.14 9.42
C ILE A 154 -27.92 20.49 9.40
N LYS A 155 -28.98 21.22 9.77
CA LYS A 155 -30.38 20.74 9.71
C LYS A 155 -30.76 20.25 8.31
N ARG A 156 -30.37 20.99 7.27
CA ARG A 156 -30.62 20.56 5.87
C ARG A 156 -29.92 19.24 5.54
N ARG A 157 -28.68 19.04 6.00
CA ARG A 157 -27.92 17.80 5.78
C ARG A 157 -28.49 16.64 6.59
N LEU A 158 -28.87 16.84 7.84
CA LEU A 158 -29.53 15.83 8.66
C LEU A 158 -30.84 15.36 8.02
N LYS A 159 -31.66 16.29 7.51
CA LYS A 159 -32.86 15.94 6.72
C LYS A 159 -32.57 15.20 5.43
N GLN A 160 -31.37 15.35 4.86
CA GLN A 160 -30.95 14.57 3.70
C GLN A 160 -30.55 13.16 4.13
N PHE A 161 -29.83 13.02 5.25
CA PHE A 161 -29.45 11.74 5.82
C PHE A 161 -30.63 10.87 6.24
N ASP A 162 -31.73 11.47 6.70
CA ASP A 162 -32.97 10.81 7.11
C ASP A 162 -33.85 10.33 5.93
N LYS A 163 -33.44 10.59 4.67
CA LYS A 163 -34.20 10.10 3.52
C LYS A 163 -34.02 8.60 3.34
N PRO A 164 -35.04 7.85 2.90
CA PRO A 164 -34.95 6.39 2.73
C PRO A 164 -33.88 5.88 1.77
N ASP A 165 -33.41 6.72 0.83
CA ASP A 165 -32.35 6.39 -0.13
C ASP A 165 -30.92 6.52 0.44
N LEU A 166 -30.79 7.16 1.59
CA LEU A 166 -29.53 7.36 2.30
C LEU A 166 -29.54 6.65 3.65
N ASP A 167 -30.60 6.83 4.43
CA ASP A 167 -30.82 6.22 5.74
C ASP A 167 -29.58 6.29 6.63
N LEU A 168 -28.92 7.45 6.72
CA LEU A 168 -27.63 7.60 7.44
C LEU A 168 -27.80 8.11 8.87
N ALA A 169 -28.89 8.81 9.16
CA ALA A 169 -29.20 9.33 10.48
C ALA A 169 -30.71 9.54 10.59
N ASP A 170 -31.30 9.21 11.73
CA ASP A 170 -32.72 9.40 12.03
C ASP A 170 -32.93 10.44 13.13
N GLU A 171 -34.09 11.09 13.11
CA GLU A 171 -34.53 12.05 14.13
C GLU A 171 -35.37 11.35 15.20
N GLU A 172 -34.94 11.43 16.45
CA GLU A 172 -35.69 10.98 17.62
C GLU A 172 -35.96 12.18 18.54
N GLY A 173 -37.18 12.71 18.46
CA GLY A 173 -37.59 13.91 19.20
C GLY A 173 -36.93 15.19 18.67
N HIS A 174 -35.87 15.64 19.33
CA HIS A 174 -35.09 16.82 18.92
C HIS A 174 -33.60 16.50 18.71
N SER A 175 -33.25 15.23 18.78
CA SER A 175 -31.89 14.73 18.63
C SER A 175 -31.81 13.82 17.42
N TYR A 176 -30.63 13.77 16.82
CA TYR A 176 -30.30 12.89 15.70
C TYR A 176 -29.33 11.82 16.17
N ARG A 177 -29.42 10.61 15.63
CA ARG A 177 -28.47 9.51 15.87
C ARG A 177 -28.11 8.84 14.55
N LEU A 178 -26.99 8.13 14.50
CA LEU A 178 -26.67 7.29 13.35
C LEU A 178 -27.56 6.05 13.34
N THR A 179 -28.09 5.74 12.17
CA THR A 179 -28.66 4.43 11.82
C THR A 179 -27.54 3.39 11.70
N ASP A 180 -27.89 2.11 11.47
CA ASP A 180 -26.89 1.08 11.22
C ASP A 180 -26.17 1.28 9.88
N THR A 181 -26.91 1.59 8.83
CA THR A 181 -26.38 2.04 7.52
C THR A 181 -25.40 3.21 7.69
N GLY A 182 -25.75 4.22 8.48
CA GLY A 182 -24.89 5.38 8.77
C GLY A 182 -23.58 5.01 9.46
N LYS A 183 -23.60 4.00 10.34
CA LYS A 183 -22.38 3.47 10.99
C LYS A 183 -21.50 2.72 9.98
N GLU A 184 -22.08 1.86 9.15
CA GLU A 184 -21.35 1.11 8.12
C GLU A 184 -20.68 2.05 7.13
N VAL A 185 -21.41 3.04 6.63
CA VAL A 185 -20.90 4.09 5.75
C VAL A 185 -19.72 4.81 6.40
N LEU A 186 -19.87 5.23 7.66
CA LEU A 186 -18.81 5.94 8.37
C LEU A 186 -17.56 5.08 8.59
N LEU A 187 -17.72 3.78 8.85
CA LEU A 187 -16.60 2.83 8.97
C LEU A 187 -15.87 2.66 7.63
N ALA A 188 -16.60 2.45 6.54
CA ALA A 188 -16.01 2.33 5.21
C ALA A 188 -15.23 3.61 4.81
N TYR A 189 -15.76 4.80 5.13
CA TYR A 189 -15.02 6.05 4.90
C TYR A 189 -13.76 6.18 5.75
N HIS A 190 -13.81 5.73 6.99
CA HIS A 190 -12.63 5.72 7.85
C HIS A 190 -11.53 4.87 7.25
N ASP A 191 -11.89 3.68 6.80
CA ASP A 191 -11.00 2.73 6.14
C ASP A 191 -10.39 3.28 4.85
N VAL A 192 -11.21 3.91 4.01
CA VAL A 192 -10.74 4.63 2.81
C VAL A 192 -9.80 5.78 3.19
N THR A 193 -10.08 6.51 4.27
CA THR A 193 -9.21 7.60 4.74
C THR A 193 -7.83 7.08 5.09
N ILE A 194 -7.78 6.03 5.92
CA ILE A 194 -6.52 5.39 6.35
C ILE A 194 -5.75 4.94 5.12
N ALA A 195 -6.41 4.25 4.19
CA ALA A 195 -5.75 3.75 3.00
C ALA A 195 -5.13 4.86 2.14
N ILE A 196 -5.86 5.96 1.91
CA ILE A 196 -5.34 7.12 1.17
C ILE A 196 -4.14 7.73 1.89
N GLU A 197 -4.22 7.90 3.20
CA GLU A 197 -3.11 8.43 3.99
C GLU A 197 -1.87 7.56 3.81
N GLN A 198 -2.02 6.24 3.92
CA GLN A 198 -0.91 5.31 3.73
C GLN A 198 -0.35 5.33 2.30
N ILE A 199 -1.20 5.44 1.28
CA ILE A 199 -0.76 5.54 -0.13
C ILE A 199 0.04 6.82 -0.37
N ILE A 200 -0.43 7.97 0.15
CA ILE A 200 0.26 9.25 -0.02
C ILE A 200 1.55 9.29 0.79
N GLU A 201 1.51 8.90 2.07
CA GLU A 201 2.69 8.94 2.95
C GLU A 201 3.81 8.03 2.45
N LYS A 202 3.44 6.93 1.77
CA LYS A 202 4.37 5.93 1.24
C LYS A 202 4.49 6.00 -0.28
N ALA A 203 4.12 7.14 -0.88
CA ALA A 203 4.10 7.33 -2.32
C ALA A 203 5.45 7.04 -2.98
N GLU A 204 6.57 7.34 -2.33
CA GLU A 204 7.90 7.02 -2.86
C GLU A 204 8.09 5.51 -3.08
N TRP A 205 7.56 4.68 -2.20
CA TRP A 205 7.62 3.23 -2.36
C TRP A 205 6.60 2.74 -3.38
N PHE A 206 5.34 3.19 -3.29
CA PHE A 206 4.28 2.81 -4.23
C PHE A 206 4.56 3.20 -5.70
N GLN A 207 5.31 4.28 -5.94
CA GLN A 207 5.73 4.68 -7.29
C GLN A 207 6.71 3.69 -7.94
N ARG A 208 7.44 2.93 -7.12
CA ARG A 208 8.47 1.98 -7.54
C ARG A 208 8.00 0.53 -7.53
N LEU A 209 6.92 0.24 -6.81
CA LEU A 209 6.38 -1.11 -6.67
C LEU A 209 5.79 -1.59 -8.00
N PRO A 210 6.13 -2.81 -8.46
CA PRO A 210 5.51 -3.39 -9.66
C PRO A 210 3.98 -3.49 -9.53
N LEU A 211 3.26 -3.25 -10.62
CA LEU A 211 1.78 -3.21 -10.61
C LEU A 211 1.16 -4.58 -10.31
N GLU A 212 1.84 -5.65 -10.69
CA GLU A 212 1.51 -7.04 -10.39
C GLU A 212 1.62 -7.37 -8.89
N ASN A 213 2.46 -6.63 -8.16
CA ASN A 213 2.63 -6.77 -6.70
C ASN A 213 1.88 -5.68 -5.91
N ALA A 214 1.06 -4.87 -6.57
CA ALA A 214 0.15 -3.92 -5.94
C ALA A 214 -1.04 -4.65 -5.29
N THR A 215 -0.75 -5.43 -4.24
CA THR A 215 -1.72 -6.21 -3.45
C THR A 215 -1.48 -6.07 -1.94
N VAL A 216 -0.56 -5.19 -1.55
CA VAL A 216 -0.20 -4.94 -0.15
C VAL A 216 -1.43 -4.53 0.67
N PRO A 217 -1.62 -5.03 1.90
CA PRO A 217 -2.74 -4.61 2.75
C PRO A 217 -2.47 -3.19 3.25
N VAL A 218 -2.90 -2.19 2.46
CA VAL A 218 -2.54 -0.77 2.63
C VAL A 218 -2.86 -0.25 4.04
N LYS A 219 -3.99 -0.66 4.63
CA LYS A 219 -4.42 -0.24 5.97
C LYS A 219 -3.42 -0.66 7.06
N GLU A 220 -2.68 -1.74 6.82
CA GLU A 220 -1.71 -2.33 7.76
C GLU A 220 -0.32 -1.69 7.68
N LEU A 221 -0.14 -0.72 6.77
CA LEU A 221 1.13 -0.01 6.58
C LEU A 221 1.37 1.13 7.59
N ALA A 222 0.43 1.43 8.49
CA ALA A 222 0.53 2.56 9.41
C ALA A 222 1.87 2.62 10.17
N ASP A 223 2.35 1.48 10.66
CA ASP A 223 3.59 1.37 11.42
C ASP A 223 4.82 1.05 10.55
N ALA A 224 4.64 0.88 9.24
CA ALA A 224 5.75 0.59 8.34
C ALA A 224 6.57 1.86 8.06
N THR A 225 7.89 1.72 8.18
CA THR A 225 8.85 2.80 7.90
C THR A 225 9.25 2.77 6.43
N VAL A 226 9.17 3.91 5.73
CA VAL A 226 9.71 4.05 4.37
C VAL A 226 11.13 4.60 4.44
N VAL A 227 12.03 3.97 3.71
CA VAL A 227 13.39 4.45 3.46
C VAL A 227 13.56 4.58 1.95
N ALA A 228 13.95 5.76 1.47
CA ALA A 228 14.23 5.98 0.06
C ALA A 228 15.68 6.45 -0.15
N SER A 229 16.25 6.00 -1.26
CA SER A 229 17.50 6.52 -1.81
C SER A 229 17.16 7.57 -2.87
N ASP A 230 17.87 8.70 -2.80
CA ASP A 230 17.78 9.79 -3.77
C ASP A 230 19.18 10.20 -4.24
N THR A 231 19.27 11.22 -5.10
CA THR A 231 20.55 11.70 -5.63
C THR A 231 21.46 12.32 -4.58
N ALA A 232 20.91 12.83 -3.47
CA ALA A 232 21.68 13.38 -2.35
C ALA A 232 22.17 12.28 -1.39
N SER A 233 21.41 11.19 -1.28
CA SER A 233 21.65 10.07 -0.36
C SER A 233 21.41 8.71 -1.04
N PRO A 234 22.22 8.34 -2.05
CA PRO A 234 21.98 7.15 -2.88
C PRO A 234 22.10 5.83 -2.10
N SER A 235 22.80 5.84 -0.96
CA SER A 235 23.08 4.64 -0.15
C SER A 235 22.12 4.44 1.03
N ASN A 236 21.06 5.26 1.17
CA ASN A 236 20.14 5.18 2.32
C ASN A 236 19.50 3.81 2.47
N VAL A 237 18.93 3.28 1.38
CA VAL A 237 18.27 1.97 1.41
C VAL A 237 19.27 0.86 1.70
N LEU A 238 20.46 0.89 1.08
CA LEU A 238 21.51 -0.10 1.37
C LEU A 238 21.93 -0.05 2.85
N GLY A 239 22.13 1.15 3.41
CA GLY A 239 22.47 1.32 4.81
C GLY A 239 21.37 0.84 5.75
N ALA A 240 20.10 1.04 5.39
CA ALA A 240 18.97 0.49 6.15
C ALA A 240 18.91 -1.04 6.04
N ALA A 241 19.08 -1.61 4.84
CA ALA A 241 19.09 -3.06 4.63
C ALA A 241 20.21 -3.76 5.43
N LEU A 242 21.41 -3.17 5.49
CA LEU A 242 22.50 -3.71 6.31
C LEU A 242 22.18 -3.71 7.81
N LYS A 243 21.43 -2.73 8.31
CA LYS A 243 20.98 -2.69 9.71
C LYS A 243 19.92 -3.76 10.04
N LEU A 244 19.29 -4.34 9.03
CA LEU A 244 18.30 -5.41 9.20
C LEU A 244 18.96 -6.79 9.36
N CYS A 245 20.23 -6.94 8.99
CA CYS A 245 20.96 -8.19 9.19
C CYS A 245 21.07 -8.46 10.70
N ASP A 246 20.23 -9.37 11.20
CA ASP A 246 20.10 -9.73 12.61
C ASP A 246 20.51 -11.20 12.80
N LEU A 247 21.64 -11.43 13.48
CA LEU A 247 22.16 -12.78 13.75
C LEU A 247 21.33 -13.56 14.78
N ARG A 248 20.30 -12.97 15.36
CA ARG A 248 19.39 -13.62 16.31
C ARG A 248 18.21 -14.29 15.63
N VAL A 249 18.07 -14.14 14.32
CA VAL A 249 17.02 -14.83 13.56
C VAL A 249 17.41 -16.28 13.32
N SER A 250 16.43 -17.16 13.21
CA SER A 250 16.71 -18.57 12.89
C SER A 250 16.70 -18.81 11.39
N ARG A 251 15.83 -18.09 10.67
CA ARG A 251 15.64 -18.20 9.23
C ARG A 251 15.62 -16.84 8.54
N PHE A 252 16.27 -16.77 7.39
CA PHE A 252 16.26 -15.62 6.49
C PHE A 252 15.84 -16.05 5.08
N ARG A 253 14.78 -15.46 4.55
CA ARG A 253 14.35 -15.68 3.17
C ARG A 253 14.47 -14.39 2.38
N CYS A 254 14.97 -14.44 1.15
CA CYS A 254 15.03 -13.24 0.33
C CYS A 254 14.72 -13.44 -1.15
N ILE A 255 14.19 -12.37 -1.75
CA ILE A 255 14.15 -12.15 -3.19
C ILE A 255 15.12 -11.00 -3.49
N CYS A 256 16.01 -11.15 -4.45
CA CYS A 256 16.99 -10.12 -4.80
C CYS A 256 17.14 -9.97 -6.32
N SER A 257 16.79 -8.80 -6.84
CA SER A 257 16.99 -8.45 -8.25
C SER A 257 18.38 -7.88 -8.58
N ILE A 258 19.14 -7.46 -7.56
CA ILE A 258 20.42 -6.78 -7.74
C ILE A 258 21.50 -7.41 -6.88
N TYR A 259 22.63 -7.71 -7.51
CA TYR A 259 23.85 -8.05 -6.79
C TYR A 259 24.51 -6.79 -6.23
N ASN A 260 24.61 -6.72 -4.91
CA ASN A 260 25.46 -5.77 -4.22
C ASN A 260 26.45 -6.53 -3.33
N PRO A 261 27.77 -6.41 -3.54
CA PRO A 261 28.77 -7.23 -2.83
C PRO A 261 28.74 -7.02 -1.31
N VAL A 262 28.44 -5.80 -0.85
CA VAL A 262 28.37 -5.50 0.59
C VAL A 262 27.15 -6.17 1.23
N LEU A 263 26.02 -6.15 0.54
CA LEU A 263 24.80 -6.81 1.00
C LEU A 263 24.96 -8.33 1.01
N PHE A 264 25.52 -8.90 -0.06
CA PHE A 264 25.76 -10.35 -0.14
C PHE A 264 26.79 -10.82 0.87
N PHE A 265 27.80 -10.00 1.20
CA PHE A 265 28.72 -10.30 2.31
C PHE A 265 27.99 -10.31 3.66
N ALA A 266 27.03 -9.41 3.88
CA ALA A 266 26.21 -9.43 5.10
C ALA A 266 25.33 -10.69 5.17
N TYR A 267 24.74 -11.13 4.06
CA TYR A 267 24.00 -12.39 3.99
C TYR A 267 24.88 -13.61 4.22
N GLN A 268 26.09 -13.62 3.65
CA GLN A 268 27.09 -14.66 3.92
C GLN A 268 27.48 -14.68 5.41
N THR A 269 27.58 -13.51 6.05
CA THR A 269 27.82 -13.44 7.50
C THR A 269 26.69 -14.11 8.28
N MET A 270 25.43 -13.95 7.89
CA MET A 270 24.32 -14.65 8.55
C MET A 270 24.46 -16.17 8.43
N LEU A 271 24.83 -16.69 7.25
CA LEU A 271 25.14 -18.11 7.05
C LEU A 271 26.32 -18.58 7.90
N ASP A 272 27.40 -17.79 7.99
CA ASP A 272 28.57 -18.09 8.82
C ASP A 272 28.22 -18.25 10.31
N PHE A 273 27.13 -17.62 10.78
CA PHE A 273 26.62 -17.72 12.14
C PHE A 273 25.49 -18.77 12.31
N GLY A 274 25.21 -19.56 11.28
CA GLY A 274 24.26 -20.68 11.33
C GLY A 274 22.80 -20.29 11.11
N VAL A 275 22.52 -19.10 10.57
CA VAL A 275 21.16 -18.75 10.13
C VAL A 275 20.81 -19.58 8.89
N GLU A 276 19.65 -20.25 8.91
CA GLU A 276 19.14 -20.95 7.73
C GLU A 276 18.69 -19.92 6.70
N ALA A 277 19.25 -19.97 5.48
CA ALA A 277 18.91 -19.01 4.44
C ALA A 277 18.34 -19.68 3.19
N GLU A 278 17.42 -18.98 2.53
CA GLU A 278 16.87 -19.37 1.23
C GLU A 278 16.75 -18.09 0.39
N ALA A 279 17.23 -18.14 -0.86
CA ALA A 279 17.30 -16.97 -1.71
C ALA A 279 16.74 -17.28 -3.09
N VAL A 280 15.93 -16.38 -3.62
CA VAL A 280 15.50 -16.32 -5.01
C VAL A 280 16.19 -15.11 -5.64
N LEU A 281 17.03 -15.36 -6.64
CA LEU A 281 17.86 -14.33 -7.27
C LEU A 281 17.46 -14.14 -8.72
N ASP A 282 17.41 -12.89 -9.19
CA ASP A 282 17.41 -12.65 -10.64
C ASP A 282 18.65 -13.25 -11.28
N TRP A 283 18.55 -13.66 -12.54
CA TRP A 283 19.66 -14.27 -13.28
C TRP A 283 20.96 -13.47 -13.18
N GLY A 284 20.91 -12.15 -13.40
CA GLY A 284 22.07 -11.28 -13.31
C GLY A 284 22.66 -11.21 -11.90
N ALA A 285 21.82 -11.30 -10.86
CA ALA A 285 22.28 -11.34 -9.48
C ALA A 285 22.87 -12.71 -9.12
N PHE A 286 22.23 -13.79 -9.59
CA PHE A 286 22.68 -15.17 -9.43
C PHE A 286 24.08 -15.37 -10.02
N VAL A 287 24.27 -15.05 -11.32
CA VAL A 287 25.56 -15.21 -12.01
C VAL A 287 26.66 -14.41 -11.33
N LYS A 288 26.40 -13.14 -10.96
CA LYS A 288 27.39 -12.32 -10.24
C LYS A 288 27.70 -12.89 -8.86
N SER A 289 26.69 -13.35 -8.13
CA SER A 289 26.92 -13.99 -6.83
C SER A 289 27.79 -15.23 -6.99
N ASP A 290 27.52 -16.10 -7.96
CA ASP A 290 28.32 -17.31 -8.20
C ASP A 290 29.76 -16.98 -8.59
N GLN A 291 29.98 -15.93 -9.39
CA GLN A 291 31.33 -15.48 -9.78
C GLN A 291 32.13 -14.88 -8.62
N TYR A 292 31.51 -14.04 -7.77
CA TYR A 292 32.21 -13.26 -6.75
C TYR A 292 32.15 -13.87 -5.35
N THR A 293 31.17 -14.75 -5.10
CA THR A 293 31.02 -15.55 -3.90
C THR A 293 31.16 -17.04 -4.19
N ALA A 294 31.81 -17.39 -5.31
CA ALA A 294 32.33 -18.73 -5.59
C ALA A 294 32.88 -19.29 -4.29
N ASN A 295 32.31 -20.40 -3.81
CA ASN A 295 32.49 -21.06 -2.52
C ASN A 295 31.34 -20.94 -1.51
N VAL A 296 30.39 -20.00 -1.59
CA VAL A 296 29.27 -19.96 -0.62
C VAL A 296 28.39 -21.21 -0.75
N ARG A 297 27.95 -21.54 -1.96
CA ARG A 297 27.18 -22.77 -2.25
C ARG A 297 27.96 -24.04 -1.90
N ALA A 298 29.27 -24.05 -2.18
CA ALA A 298 30.13 -25.19 -1.86
C ALA A 298 30.42 -25.32 -0.34
N LYS A 299 30.35 -24.21 0.40
CA LYS A 299 30.59 -24.16 1.86
C LYS A 299 29.33 -24.55 2.65
N TYR A 300 28.14 -24.28 2.11
CA TYR A 300 26.86 -24.46 2.78
C TYR A 300 25.95 -25.40 2.01
N GLU A 301 25.99 -26.69 2.36
CA GLU A 301 25.21 -27.75 1.69
C GLU A 301 23.69 -27.45 1.66
N HIS A 302 23.18 -26.78 2.69
CA HIS A 302 21.76 -26.41 2.80
C HIS A 302 21.39 -25.06 2.15
N TYR A 303 22.36 -24.36 1.55
CA TYR A 303 22.11 -23.09 0.87
C TYR A 303 22.27 -23.24 -0.64
N GLN A 304 21.14 -23.49 -1.32
CA GLN A 304 21.03 -23.52 -2.77
C GLN A 304 20.13 -22.37 -3.23
N PRO A 305 20.69 -21.22 -3.62
CA PRO A 305 19.89 -20.12 -4.14
C PRO A 305 19.20 -20.55 -5.43
N LEU A 306 17.91 -20.25 -5.54
CA LEU A 306 17.12 -20.40 -6.76
C LEU A 306 17.34 -19.20 -7.67
N TYR A 307 17.06 -19.35 -8.96
CA TYR A 307 17.17 -18.24 -9.89
C TYR A 307 15.93 -18.04 -10.74
N LEU A 308 15.65 -16.78 -11.08
CA LEU A 308 14.65 -16.38 -12.07
C LEU A 308 15.34 -16.03 -13.37
N LYS A 309 14.79 -16.49 -14.50
CA LYS A 309 15.31 -16.16 -15.84
C LYS A 309 15.04 -14.71 -16.19
N ASP A 310 13.82 -14.27 -15.89
CA ASP A 310 13.37 -12.91 -16.12
C ASP A 310 13.81 -12.03 -14.96
N SER A 311 14.07 -10.77 -15.28
CA SER A 311 14.49 -9.76 -14.31
C SER A 311 13.29 -9.08 -13.68
N HIS A 312 13.38 -8.72 -12.41
CA HIS A 312 12.31 -8.04 -11.67
C HIS A 312 12.79 -6.79 -10.95
N THR A 313 11.85 -5.94 -10.54
CA THR A 313 12.11 -4.70 -9.80
C THR A 313 11.51 -4.75 -8.40
N LEU A 314 11.73 -5.88 -7.74
CA LEU A 314 11.33 -6.15 -6.36
C LEU A 314 12.48 -6.78 -5.57
N GLY A 315 12.58 -6.46 -4.28
CA GLY A 315 13.50 -7.09 -3.35
C GLY A 315 12.76 -7.34 -2.05
N VAL A 316 12.87 -8.54 -1.50
CA VAL A 316 12.16 -8.93 -0.28
C VAL A 316 13.17 -9.56 0.67
N GLY A 317 13.14 -9.18 1.94
CA GLY A 317 13.89 -9.82 3.02
C GLY A 317 12.95 -10.13 4.17
N ILE A 318 12.78 -11.41 4.50
CA ILE A 318 11.93 -11.91 5.57
C ILE A 318 12.83 -12.49 6.66
N TYR A 319 12.69 -11.96 7.88
CA TYR A 319 13.51 -12.24 9.04
C TYR A 319 12.64 -12.94 10.09
N ASP A 320 12.62 -14.28 10.08
CA ASP A 320 11.62 -15.10 10.76
C ASP A 320 10.18 -14.59 10.49
N GLU A 321 9.26 -14.79 11.44
CA GLU A 321 7.93 -14.18 11.49
C GLU A 321 7.94 -12.80 12.19
N ARG A 322 9.12 -12.17 12.30
CA ARG A 322 9.32 -10.98 13.15
C ARG A 322 9.33 -9.68 12.36
N LYS A 323 9.87 -9.71 11.14
CA LYS A 323 10.13 -8.50 10.37
C LYS A 323 10.26 -8.81 8.89
N VAL A 324 9.82 -7.84 8.10
CA VAL A 324 10.04 -7.84 6.65
C VAL A 324 10.58 -6.50 6.18
N ALA A 325 11.40 -6.57 5.14
CA ALA A 325 11.73 -5.43 4.30
C ALA A 325 11.39 -5.71 2.85
N VAL A 326 10.71 -4.75 2.20
CA VAL A 326 10.33 -4.86 0.79
C VAL A 326 10.83 -3.65 0.03
N GLY A 327 11.87 -3.85 -0.76
CA GLY A 327 12.45 -2.88 -1.68
C GLY A 327 11.77 -2.91 -3.05
N ALA A 328 11.61 -1.75 -3.65
CA ALA A 328 11.05 -1.56 -4.98
C ALA A 328 11.92 -0.60 -5.80
N TYR A 329 12.04 -0.85 -7.10
CA TYR A 329 13.02 -0.19 -7.98
C TYR A 329 12.31 0.44 -9.20
N ASN A 330 12.68 1.66 -9.59
CA ASN A 330 12.13 2.31 -10.79
C ASN A 330 12.74 1.77 -12.11
N GLU A 331 13.99 1.33 -12.05
CA GLU A 331 14.78 0.85 -13.18
C GLU A 331 15.72 -0.25 -12.68
N GLN A 332 16.11 -1.17 -13.56
CA GLN A 332 17.17 -2.13 -13.27
C GLN A 332 18.52 -1.39 -13.18
N GLY A 333 19.31 -1.57 -12.11
CA GLY A 333 20.60 -0.87 -12.01
C GLY A 333 21.25 -0.82 -10.62
N GLU A 334 22.18 0.12 -10.41
CA GLU A 334 23.06 0.26 -9.23
C GLU A 334 22.35 0.67 -7.91
N GLY A 335 21.02 0.61 -7.86
CA GLY A 335 20.26 0.94 -6.65
C GLY A 335 20.13 2.44 -6.33
N LYS A 336 20.22 3.30 -7.34
CA LYS A 336 20.13 4.77 -7.19
C LYS A 336 18.69 5.29 -7.01
N HIS A 337 17.68 4.47 -7.32
CA HIS A 337 16.26 4.82 -7.25
C HIS A 337 15.43 3.74 -6.52
N ILE A 338 15.89 3.34 -5.33
CA ILE A 338 15.20 2.35 -4.49
C ILE A 338 14.38 3.07 -3.43
N ALA A 339 13.19 2.55 -3.16
CA ALA A 339 12.50 2.78 -1.89
C ALA A 339 12.20 1.43 -1.25
N MET A 340 12.20 1.38 0.08
CA MET A 340 12.00 0.18 0.85
C MET A 340 11.05 0.46 2.01
N ILE A 341 10.08 -0.40 2.22
CA ILE A 341 9.34 -0.43 3.48
C ILE A 341 9.99 -1.43 4.43
N VAL A 342 9.96 -1.13 5.72
CA VAL A 342 10.31 -2.05 6.81
C VAL A 342 9.12 -2.13 7.76
N SER A 343 8.68 -3.34 8.07
CA SER A 343 7.51 -3.56 8.93
C SER A 343 7.72 -4.76 9.86
N GLU A 344 7.14 -4.65 11.06
CA GLU A 344 6.97 -5.75 12.02
C GLU A 344 5.49 -6.17 12.12
N ASN A 345 4.60 -5.60 11.29
CA ASN A 345 3.18 -5.96 11.27
C ASN A 345 3.01 -7.37 10.65
N PRO A 346 2.40 -8.34 11.38
CA PRO A 346 2.19 -9.70 10.89
C PRO A 346 1.47 -9.79 9.54
N ASN A 347 0.50 -8.92 9.26
CA ASN A 347 -0.24 -8.93 7.99
C ASN A 347 0.65 -8.54 6.80
N ILE A 348 1.65 -7.68 7.03
CA ILE A 348 2.63 -7.30 6.00
C ILE A 348 3.68 -8.40 5.82
N ILE A 349 4.01 -9.13 6.89
CA ILE A 349 4.89 -10.29 6.84
C ILE A 349 4.23 -11.40 6.02
N GLU A 350 2.98 -11.74 6.33
CA GLU A 350 2.18 -12.74 5.59
C GLU A 350 2.09 -12.39 4.10
N TRP A 351 1.74 -11.14 3.76
CA TRP A 351 1.73 -10.68 2.37
C TRP A 351 3.09 -10.85 1.66
N ALA A 352 4.19 -10.60 2.36
CA ALA A 352 5.51 -10.78 1.78
C ALA A 352 5.91 -12.26 1.65
N GLU A 353 5.41 -13.12 2.54
CA GLU A 353 5.55 -14.57 2.39
C GLU A 353 4.81 -15.09 1.17
N ASP A 354 3.62 -14.58 0.88
CA ASP A 354 2.86 -14.93 -0.33
C ASP A 354 3.61 -14.51 -1.60
N ILE A 355 4.18 -13.30 -1.62
CA ILE A 355 5.06 -12.85 -2.70
C ILE A 355 6.27 -13.77 -2.84
N TYR A 356 6.94 -14.07 -1.72
CA TYR A 356 8.08 -14.98 -1.72
C TYR A 356 7.73 -16.34 -2.29
N GLY A 357 6.61 -16.94 -1.87
CA GLY A 357 6.12 -18.22 -2.37
C GLY A 357 5.89 -18.20 -3.88
N SER A 358 5.23 -17.16 -4.39
CA SER A 358 5.00 -16.99 -5.82
C SER A 358 6.31 -16.93 -6.63
N TYR A 359 7.29 -16.14 -6.19
CA TYR A 359 8.59 -16.04 -6.86
C TYR A 359 9.39 -17.35 -6.76
N ARG A 360 9.34 -18.01 -5.61
CA ARG A 360 9.98 -19.31 -5.39
C ARG A 360 9.42 -20.38 -6.31
N ASP A 361 8.11 -20.42 -6.52
CA ASP A 361 7.44 -21.39 -7.40
C ASP A 361 7.77 -21.16 -8.89
N MET A 362 8.11 -19.92 -9.27
CA MET A 362 8.57 -19.57 -10.62
C MET A 362 10.06 -19.80 -10.83
N ALA A 363 10.84 -19.94 -9.76
CA ALA A 363 12.29 -20.00 -9.82
C ALA A 363 12.80 -21.41 -10.15
N ASP A 364 13.91 -21.46 -10.87
CA ASP A 364 14.60 -22.70 -11.21
C ASP A 364 15.61 -23.09 -10.12
N CYS A 365 15.74 -24.40 -9.91
CA CYS A 365 16.82 -24.98 -9.12
C CYS A 365 18.05 -25.20 -10.02
N PRO A 366 19.22 -24.62 -9.71
CA PRO A 366 20.44 -24.80 -10.51
C PRO A 366 20.93 -26.25 -10.65
N GLU A 367 20.52 -27.15 -9.75
CA GLU A 367 20.92 -28.56 -9.83
C GLU A 367 20.07 -29.36 -10.83
N GLU A 368 18.79 -28.98 -10.97
CA GLU A 368 17.85 -29.62 -11.88
C GLU A 368 17.89 -28.98 -13.26
N ASN A 369 18.00 -27.66 -13.30
CA ASN A 369 18.11 -26.83 -14.48
C ASN A 369 19.43 -26.06 -14.40
N PRO A 370 20.56 -26.67 -14.82
CA PRO A 370 21.84 -26.01 -14.74
C PRO A 370 21.86 -24.74 -15.61
N PRO A 371 22.40 -23.63 -15.09
CA PRO A 371 22.51 -22.39 -15.82
C PRO A 371 23.35 -22.57 -17.10
N ASP A 372 22.87 -22.08 -18.25
CA ASP A 372 23.69 -22.01 -19.48
C ASP A 372 24.65 -20.81 -19.37
N ILE A 373 25.81 -21.06 -18.77
CA ILE A 373 26.83 -20.05 -18.45
C ILE A 373 27.82 -19.81 -19.61
N ASP A 374 27.76 -20.62 -20.67
CA ASP A 374 28.66 -20.56 -21.83
C ASP A 374 28.18 -19.57 -22.91
N GLY A 375 26.90 -19.18 -22.87
CA GLY A 375 26.35 -18.09 -23.69
C GLY A 375 26.70 -16.74 -23.08
N GLY A 376 27.83 -16.15 -23.48
CA GLY A 376 28.25 -14.81 -23.05
C GLY A 376 27.11 -13.79 -23.05
N PHE A 377 26.56 -13.53 -21.87
CA PHE A 377 25.50 -12.55 -21.67
C PHE A 377 26.13 -11.16 -21.73
N ASP A 378 25.96 -10.47 -22.86
CA ASP A 378 26.62 -9.19 -23.11
C ASP A 378 25.95 -8.00 -22.38
N GLY A 379 24.84 -8.22 -21.67
CA GLY A 379 24.18 -7.20 -20.85
C GLY A 379 23.82 -5.88 -21.55
N ARG A 380 23.81 -5.81 -22.89
CA ARG A 380 23.56 -4.56 -23.62
C ARG A 380 22.14 -4.35 -24.12
N HIS A 381 21.27 -5.34 -24.01
CA HIS A 381 19.89 -5.21 -24.41
C HIS A 381 19.03 -5.79 -23.31
N TRP A 382 18.36 -4.93 -22.54
CA TRP A 382 16.90 -4.80 -22.39
C TRP A 382 16.61 -3.60 -21.50
#